data_AF-A0A090X7E7-F1
#
_entry.id   AF-A0A090X7E7-F1
#
_cell.length_a   1.000
_cell.length_b   1.000
_cell.length_c   1.000
_cell.angle_alpha   90.00
_cell.angle_beta   90.00
_cell.angle_gamma   90.00
#
_symmetry.space_group_name_H-M   'P 1'
#
loop_
_entity.id
_entity.type
_entity.pdbx_description
1 polymer ?
#
loop_
_entity_poly.entity_id
_entity_poly.type
_entity_poly.pdbx_seq_one_letter_code
_entity_poly.pdbx_strand_id
1 'polypeptide(L)'
;MNEFQMITEVLYHIPDANVYASTSAKTEPRLCGITTLKIMPDMADLTLQMISSGRNQSDFTRSGYRSDTNAISATQIYLCHKYGLQRVLVSNFKSCYVFKKVYQNWAPICELFLKNSTIPITDLEECWFVFLAYCGYPKAFYDKQLLL
;
A
#
# COMPACT_ATOMS: atom_id res chain seq x y z
N MET A 1 -16.27 -13.99 -10.97
CA MET A 1 -15.49 -13.54 -9.80
C MET A 1 -14.24 -12.92 -10.39
N ASN A 2 -14.23 -11.58 -10.53
CA ASN A 2 -13.24 -10.91 -11.35
C ASN A 2 -11.90 -10.90 -10.61
N GLU A 3 -10.82 -11.28 -11.29
CA GLU A 3 -9.45 -11.51 -10.78
C GLU A 3 -8.75 -10.25 -10.25
N PHE A 4 -9.48 -9.17 -10.03
CA PHE A 4 -8.95 -7.93 -9.44
C PHE A 4 -8.89 -8.06 -7.92
N GLN A 5 -7.82 -8.75 -7.50
CA GLN A 5 -6.98 -8.53 -6.32
C GLN A 5 -7.69 -8.54 -4.96
N MET A 6 -7.91 -9.76 -4.46
CA MET A 6 -8.05 -9.92 -3.01
C MET A 6 -6.75 -9.46 -2.34
N ILE A 7 -6.88 -8.55 -1.37
CA ILE A 7 -5.76 -8.06 -0.55
C ILE A 7 -4.91 -9.22 0.01
N THR A 8 -5.54 -10.34 0.35
CA THR A 8 -4.85 -11.54 0.84
C THR A 8 -3.82 -12.07 -0.16
N GLU A 9 -4.16 -12.14 -1.44
CA GLU A 9 -3.23 -12.61 -2.50
C GLU A 9 -2.06 -11.65 -2.68
N VAL A 10 -2.35 -10.34 -2.66
CA VAL A 10 -1.31 -9.31 -2.76
C VAL A 10 -0.31 -9.42 -1.62
N LEU A 11 -0.81 -9.50 -0.38
CA LEU A 11 0.04 -9.63 0.81
C LEU A 11 0.78 -10.97 0.87
N TYR A 12 0.19 -12.04 0.32
CA TYR A 12 0.84 -13.35 0.25
C TYR A 12 2.03 -13.34 -0.71
N HIS A 13 1.85 -12.78 -1.90
CA HIS A 13 2.90 -12.74 -2.91
C HIS A 13 3.95 -11.64 -2.68
N ILE A 14 3.55 -10.54 -2.06
CA ILE A 14 4.39 -9.39 -1.74
C ILE A 14 4.31 -9.12 -0.22
N PRO A 15 4.93 -9.98 0.61
CA PRO A 15 4.80 -9.87 2.06
C PRO A 15 5.64 -8.74 2.64
N ASP A 16 6.69 -8.27 1.96
CA ASP A 16 7.52 -7.17 2.43
C ASP A 16 7.67 -6.12 1.33
N ALA A 17 7.18 -4.91 1.59
CA ALA A 17 7.14 -3.84 0.60
C ALA A 17 7.31 -2.46 1.19
N ASN A 18 7.99 -1.60 0.43
CA ASN A 18 8.26 -0.21 0.78
C ASN A 18 7.47 0.73 -0.13
N VAL A 19 6.99 1.84 0.43
CA VAL A 19 6.40 2.94 -0.34
C VAL A 19 7.49 3.53 -1.23
N TYR A 20 7.23 3.59 -2.53
CA TYR A 20 8.11 4.22 -3.51
C TYR A 20 7.60 5.60 -3.92
N ALA A 21 6.29 5.74 -4.10
CA ALA A 21 5.67 6.99 -4.50
C ALA A 21 4.34 7.22 -3.78
N SER A 22 4.01 8.49 -3.50
CA SER A 22 2.74 8.88 -2.89
C SER A 22 2.16 10.13 -3.55
N THR A 23 0.84 10.20 -3.67
CA THR A 23 0.13 11.42 -4.09
C THR A 23 -0.08 12.42 -2.96
N SER A 24 0.21 12.03 -1.72
CA SER A 24 0.30 12.95 -0.59
C SER A 24 1.70 13.57 -0.49
N ALA A 25 1.78 14.81 -0.03
CA ALA A 25 3.07 15.43 0.26
C ALA A 25 3.78 14.69 1.40
N LYS A 26 5.12 14.80 1.48
CA LYS A 26 5.91 14.26 2.59
C LYS A 26 5.48 14.95 3.89
N THR A 27 4.55 14.34 4.61
CA THR A 27 4.00 14.84 5.89
C THR A 27 4.18 13.78 6.96
N GLU A 28 4.50 14.17 8.19
CA GLU A 28 4.64 13.23 9.29
C GLU A 28 3.32 13.02 10.05
N PRO A 29 3.03 11.82 10.57
CA PRO A 29 3.73 10.56 10.28
C PRO A 29 3.54 10.09 8.82
N ARG A 30 4.54 9.45 8.20
CA ARG A 30 4.43 8.89 6.84
C ARG A 30 4.67 7.39 6.85
N LEU A 31 3.83 6.65 6.12
CA LEU A 31 4.02 5.21 5.94
C LEU A 31 5.21 5.02 5.00
N CYS A 32 6.08 4.10 5.34
CA CYS A 32 7.31 3.82 4.61
C CYS A 32 7.35 2.39 4.10
N GLY A 33 6.71 1.46 4.81
CA GLY A 33 6.65 0.07 4.40
C GLY A 33 5.64 -0.73 5.20
N ILE A 34 5.34 -1.91 4.70
CA ILE A 34 4.47 -2.91 5.32
C ILE A 34 5.16 -4.25 5.19
N THR A 35 5.24 -4.95 6.32
CA THR A 35 5.65 -6.35 6.37
C THR A 35 4.48 -7.19 6.87
N THR A 36 4.08 -8.19 6.10
CA THR A 36 3.02 -9.14 6.43
C THR A 36 3.62 -10.29 7.24
N LEU A 37 3.12 -10.48 8.44
CA LEU A 37 3.57 -11.56 9.34
C LEU A 37 2.67 -12.79 9.21
N LYS A 38 1.36 -12.57 9.12
CA LYS A 38 0.37 -13.64 9.04
C LYS A 38 -0.89 -13.17 8.30
N ILE A 39 -1.45 -14.05 7.47
CA ILE A 39 -2.72 -13.84 6.78
C ILE A 39 -3.75 -14.82 7.34
N MET A 40 -4.94 -14.32 7.66
CA MET A 40 -6.09 -15.07 8.16
C MET A 40 -7.31 -14.73 7.29
N PRO A 41 -8.43 -15.49 7.36
CA PRO A 41 -9.58 -15.24 6.47
C PRO A 41 -10.20 -13.84 6.58
N ASP A 42 -10.15 -13.22 7.76
CA ASP A 42 -10.81 -11.96 8.08
C ASP A 42 -9.84 -10.83 8.48
N MET A 43 -8.54 -11.12 8.59
CA MET A 43 -7.53 -10.14 9.00
C MET A 43 -6.10 -10.55 8.60
N ALA A 44 -5.16 -9.63 8.72
CA ALA A 44 -3.72 -9.91 8.71
C ALA A 44 -3.00 -9.29 9.92
N ASP A 45 -1.99 -9.98 10.41
CA ASP A 45 -1.01 -9.41 11.31
C ASP A 45 0.10 -8.77 10.46
N LEU A 46 0.31 -7.46 10.64
CA LEU A 46 1.24 -6.64 9.87
C LEU A 46 2.19 -5.87 10.80
N THR A 47 3.39 -5.57 10.31
CA THR A 47 4.26 -4.54 10.85
C THR A 47 4.22 -3.34 9.91
N LEU A 48 3.78 -2.19 10.41
CA LEU A 48 3.82 -0.93 9.66
C LEU A 48 5.11 -0.20 10.00
N GLN A 49 5.91 0.09 8.98
CA GLN A 49 7.12 0.88 9.10
C GLN A 49 6.80 2.32 8.74
N MET A 50 7.08 3.26 9.63
CA MET A 50 6.72 4.66 9.46
C MET A 50 7.79 5.58 10.00
N ILE A 51 7.79 6.81 9.50
CA ILE A 51 8.58 7.90 10.07
C ILE A 51 7.63 8.85 10.78
N SER A 52 7.86 9.05 12.08
CA SER A 52 7.11 9.97 12.92
C SER A 52 8.05 10.77 13.79
N SER A 53 7.92 12.09 13.77
CA SER A 53 8.79 13.03 14.49
C SER A 53 10.26 12.84 14.12
N GLY A 54 10.57 12.64 12.83
CA GLY A 54 11.91 12.37 12.32
C GLY A 54 12.53 11.03 12.74
N ARG A 55 11.78 10.15 13.41
CA ARG A 55 12.27 8.84 13.87
C ARG A 55 11.62 7.70 13.09
N ASN A 56 12.42 6.69 12.76
CA ASN A 56 11.93 5.42 12.24
C ASN A 56 11.20 4.68 13.37
N GLN A 57 9.98 4.25 13.09
CA GLN A 57 9.13 3.50 14.00
C GLN A 57 8.54 2.30 13.28
N SER A 58 8.33 1.22 14.01
CA SER A 58 7.72 -0.01 13.51
C SER A 58 6.66 -0.47 14.49
N ASP A 59 5.41 -0.47 14.06
CA ASP A 59 4.28 -0.86 14.91
C ASP A 59 3.64 -2.14 14.40
N PHE A 60 3.45 -3.09 15.31
CA PHE A 60 2.63 -4.27 15.06
C PHE A 60 1.14 -3.87 15.05
N THR A 61 0.40 -4.36 14.07
CA THR A 61 -1.04 -4.17 13.98
C THR A 61 -1.74 -5.45 13.52
N ARG A 62 -2.94 -5.66 14.04
CA ARG A 62 -3.88 -6.66 13.55
C ARG A 62 -4.94 -5.93 12.72
N SER A 63 -4.84 -6.10 11.42
CA SER A 63 -5.57 -5.34 10.41
C SER A 63 -6.72 -6.15 9.82
N GLY A 64 -7.95 -5.79 10.19
CA GLY A 64 -9.16 -6.44 9.69
C GLY A 64 -9.45 -6.14 8.22
N TYR A 65 -9.98 -7.12 7.52
CA TYR A 65 -10.51 -6.98 6.17
C TYR A 65 -11.96 -6.53 6.17
N ARG A 66 -12.34 -5.80 5.13
CA ARG A 66 -13.72 -5.40 4.88
C ARG A 66 -14.05 -5.61 3.41
N SER A 67 -15.25 -6.12 3.15
CA SER A 67 -15.79 -6.21 1.80
C SER A 67 -16.67 -4.99 1.49
N ASP A 68 -16.51 -4.45 0.28
CA ASP A 68 -17.34 -3.42 -0.33
C ASP A 68 -17.74 -3.93 -1.72
N THR A 69 -18.86 -4.65 -1.76
CA THR A 69 -19.37 -5.35 -2.94
C THR A 69 -19.77 -4.42 -4.09
N ASN A 70 -19.89 -3.11 -3.82
CA ASN A 70 -20.28 -2.11 -4.80
C ASN A 70 -19.08 -1.50 -5.53
N ALA A 71 -17.84 -1.85 -5.13
CA ALA A 71 -16.62 -1.35 -5.74
C ALA A 71 -15.96 -2.38 -6.66
N ILE A 72 -15.26 -1.90 -7.69
CA ILE A 72 -14.51 -2.74 -8.64
C ILE A 72 -13.48 -3.63 -7.94
N SER A 73 -12.79 -3.10 -6.93
CA SER A 73 -11.95 -3.86 -6.00
C SER A 73 -12.66 -3.96 -4.65
N ALA A 74 -13.22 -5.14 -4.39
CA ALA A 74 -14.16 -5.34 -3.28
C ALA A 74 -13.46 -5.39 -1.91
N THR A 75 -12.19 -5.76 -1.84
CA THR A 75 -11.49 -5.92 -0.54
C THR A 75 -10.82 -4.64 -0.08
N GLN A 76 -11.00 -4.32 1.19
CA GLN A 76 -10.34 -3.24 1.92
C GLN A 76 -9.61 -3.81 3.15
N ILE A 77 -8.59 -3.12 3.61
CA ILE A 77 -7.89 -3.43 4.86
C ILE A 77 -7.77 -2.17 5.72
N TYR A 78 -7.99 -2.31 7.01
CA TYR A 78 -7.76 -1.22 7.95
C TYR A 78 -6.30 -1.17 8.39
N LEU A 79 -5.60 -0.06 8.12
CA LEU A 79 -4.30 0.23 8.69
C LEU A 79 -4.48 1.20 9.87
N CYS A 80 -3.74 0.98 10.96
CA CYS A 80 -3.82 1.80 12.17
C CYS A 80 -3.33 3.25 11.95
N HIS A 81 -3.33 4.06 13.01
CA HIS A 81 -2.99 5.49 12.96
C HIS A 81 -3.90 6.29 12.00
N LYS A 82 -3.34 7.26 11.29
CA LYS A 82 -4.06 8.09 10.32
C LYS A 82 -4.21 7.44 8.93
N TYR A 83 -3.74 6.19 8.75
CA TYR A 83 -3.77 5.52 7.45
C TYR A 83 -5.18 5.02 7.12
N GLY A 84 -5.90 4.45 8.07
CA GLY A 84 -7.32 4.10 7.92
C GLY A 84 -7.56 3.00 6.88
N LEU A 85 -8.76 2.99 6.29
CA LEU A 85 -9.13 1.99 5.29
C LEU A 85 -8.37 2.20 3.97
N GLN A 86 -7.72 1.14 3.51
CA GLN A 86 -6.98 1.06 2.26
C GLN A 86 -7.64 0.03 1.33
N ARG A 87 -7.48 0.25 0.03
CA ARG A 87 -7.94 -0.66 -1.03
C ARG A 87 -6.80 -0.86 -2.03
N VAL A 88 -6.61 -2.09 -2.49
CA VAL A 88 -5.72 -2.36 -3.63
C VAL A 88 -6.40 -1.88 -4.91
N LEU A 89 -5.74 -0.99 -5.64
CA LEU A 89 -6.15 -0.62 -7.00
C LEU A 89 -5.60 -1.57 -8.06
N VAL A 90 -4.32 -1.92 -7.92
CA VAL A 90 -3.61 -2.83 -8.81
C VAL A 90 -2.50 -3.53 -8.03
N SER A 91 -2.15 -4.74 -8.44
CA SER A 91 -0.94 -5.47 -8.10
C SER A 91 -0.62 -6.41 -9.24
N ASN A 92 0.66 -6.53 -9.55
CA ASN A 92 1.17 -7.55 -10.47
C ASN A 92 1.56 -8.86 -9.75
N PHE A 93 1.30 -8.96 -8.44
CA PHE A 93 1.64 -10.09 -7.57
C PHE A 93 3.12 -10.52 -7.61
N LYS A 94 4.01 -9.70 -8.15
CA LYS A 94 5.44 -10.03 -8.31
C LYS A 94 6.31 -9.00 -7.59
N SER A 95 6.06 -7.73 -7.86
CA SER A 95 6.97 -6.64 -7.49
C SER A 95 6.27 -5.40 -6.96
N CYS A 96 4.98 -5.18 -7.25
CA CYS A 96 4.32 -3.95 -6.85
C CYS A 96 2.83 -4.10 -6.58
N TYR A 97 2.31 -3.15 -5.81
CA TYR A 97 0.88 -2.91 -5.66
C TYR A 97 0.61 -1.45 -5.31
N VAL A 98 -0.60 -0.98 -5.61
CA VAL A 98 -1.04 0.38 -5.28
C VAL A 98 -2.15 0.30 -4.25
N PHE A 99 -1.92 0.90 -3.08
CA PHE A 99 -2.98 1.20 -2.14
C PHE A 99 -3.58 2.56 -2.41
N LYS A 100 -4.90 2.62 -2.36
CA LYS A 100 -5.69 3.85 -2.32
C LYS A 100 -6.42 3.91 -1.00
N LYS A 101 -6.28 5.04 -0.31
CA LYS A 101 -7.06 5.34 0.88
C LYS A 101 -8.53 5.50 0.50
N VAL A 102 -9.39 4.80 1.21
CA VAL A 102 -10.85 4.89 1.06
C VAL A 102 -11.29 6.16 1.79
N TYR A 103 -11.53 7.24 1.03
CA TYR A 103 -11.99 8.55 1.52
C TYR A 103 -13.24 9.01 0.78
N GLN A 104 -14.09 9.82 1.43
CA GLN A 104 -15.32 10.38 0.84
C GLN A 104 -15.12 11.70 0.06
N ASN A 105 -13.91 12.30 0.06
CA ASN A 105 -13.63 13.61 -0.56
C ASN A 105 -12.72 13.52 -1.80
N TRP A 106 -12.71 14.62 -2.58
CA TRP A 106 -12.29 14.70 -3.99
C TRP A 106 -10.87 14.24 -4.39
N ALA A 107 -9.87 14.21 -3.50
CA ALA A 107 -8.49 13.87 -3.89
C ALA A 107 -8.08 12.47 -3.42
N PRO A 108 -7.78 11.52 -4.34
CA PRO A 108 -7.34 10.18 -3.96
C PRO A 108 -5.92 10.22 -3.38
N ILE A 109 -5.77 9.77 -2.13
CA ILE A 109 -4.47 9.48 -1.55
C ILE A 109 -4.10 8.06 -1.96
N CYS A 110 -3.04 7.94 -2.74
CA CYS A 110 -2.51 6.65 -3.18
C CYS A 110 -1.04 6.52 -2.81
N GLU A 111 -0.64 5.29 -2.52
CA GLU A 111 0.71 4.88 -2.21
C GLU A 111 1.06 3.69 -3.10
N LEU A 112 2.14 3.83 -3.87
CA LEU A 112 2.71 2.76 -4.65
C LEU A 112 3.75 2.04 -3.80
N PHE A 113 3.53 0.76 -3.56
CA PHE A 113 4.41 -0.13 -2.83
C PHE A 113 5.21 -0.99 -3.78
N LEU A 114 6.50 -1.15 -3.47
CA LEU A 114 7.40 -2.04 -4.17
C LEU A 114 7.90 -3.11 -3.21
N LYS A 115 7.87 -4.37 -3.66
CA LYS A 115 8.50 -5.48 -2.97
C LYS A 115 9.94 -5.12 -2.61
N ASN A 116 10.34 -5.43 -1.38
CA ASN A 116 11.69 -5.22 -0.92
C ASN A 116 12.70 -5.88 -1.88
N SER A 117 13.86 -5.26 -2.09
CA SER A 117 14.88 -5.70 -3.07
C SER A 117 14.53 -5.63 -4.58
N THR A 118 13.35 -5.13 -4.98
CA THR A 118 13.04 -4.88 -6.42
C THR A 118 13.83 -3.71 -7.02
N ILE A 119 14.50 -3.90 -8.15
CA ILE A 119 15.06 -2.78 -8.93
C ILE A 119 13.93 -2.15 -9.76
N PRO A 120 13.63 -0.84 -9.63
CA PRO A 120 12.39 -0.22 -10.15
C PRO A 120 12.30 -0.07 -11.68
N ILE A 121 13.10 -0.82 -12.46
CA ILE A 121 13.33 -0.51 -13.88
C ILE A 121 12.49 -1.36 -14.84
N THR A 122 12.15 -2.62 -14.52
CA THR A 122 11.60 -3.55 -15.53
C THR A 122 10.30 -4.29 -15.16
N ASP A 123 9.65 -4.01 -14.03
CA ASP A 123 8.43 -4.73 -13.63
C ASP A 123 7.37 -3.81 -13.01
N LEU A 124 7.43 -2.49 -13.25
CA LEU A 124 6.55 -1.50 -12.61
C LEU A 124 5.48 -0.93 -13.54
N GLU A 125 5.52 -1.24 -14.83
CA GLU A 125 4.70 -0.57 -15.85
C GLU A 125 3.21 -0.60 -15.52
N GLU A 126 2.68 -1.76 -15.13
CA GLU A 126 1.27 -1.92 -14.77
C GLU A 126 0.89 -1.08 -13.54
N CYS A 127 1.64 -1.22 -12.44
CA CYS A 127 1.36 -0.47 -11.22
C CYS A 127 1.53 1.04 -11.40
N TRP A 128 2.55 1.45 -12.15
CA TRP A 128 2.86 2.84 -12.43
C TRP A 128 1.80 3.48 -13.32
N PHE A 129 1.39 2.77 -14.39
CA PHE A 129 0.35 3.22 -15.30
C PHE A 129 -0.97 3.44 -14.57
N VAL A 130 -1.43 2.46 -13.77
CA VAL A 130 -2.67 2.58 -13.00
C VAL A 130 -2.55 3.66 -11.92
N PHE A 131 -1.40 3.78 -11.25
CA PHE A 131 -1.16 4.85 -10.28
C PHE A 131 -1.37 6.23 -10.92
N LEU A 132 -0.75 6.49 -12.07
CA LEU A 132 -0.90 7.76 -12.77
C LEU A 132 -2.33 7.98 -13.27
N ALA A 133 -2.95 6.95 -13.84
CA ALA A 133 -4.30 7.06 -14.42
C ALA A 133 -5.39 7.32 -13.37
N TYR A 134 -5.30 6.70 -12.18
CA TYR A 134 -6.36 6.76 -11.17
C TYR A 134 -6.06 7.69 -9.98
N CYS A 135 -4.79 8.00 -9.75
CA CYS A 135 -4.37 8.83 -8.62
C CYS A 135 -3.70 10.15 -9.04
N GLY A 136 -3.21 10.23 -10.27
CA GLY A 136 -2.47 11.38 -10.79
C GLY A 136 -0.99 11.35 -10.42
N TYR A 137 -0.31 12.48 -10.63
CA TYR A 137 1.13 12.58 -10.42
C TYR A 137 1.52 12.50 -8.94
N PRO A 138 2.59 11.75 -8.59
CA PRO A 138 3.08 11.67 -7.22
C PRO A 138 3.63 13.03 -6.77
N LYS A 139 3.37 13.36 -5.50
CA LYS A 139 3.94 14.54 -4.81
C LYS A 139 5.19 14.20 -4.01
N ALA A 140 5.42 12.92 -3.76
CA ALA A 140 6.54 12.43 -2.98
C ALA A 140 7.10 11.12 -3.56
N PHE A 141 8.43 11.06 -3.62
CA PHE A 141 9.19 9.84 -3.89
C PHE A 141 10.05 9.48 -2.69
N TYR A 142 10.20 8.18 -2.46
CA TYR A 142 10.95 7.59 -1.36
C TYR A 142 12.06 6.74 -1.94
N ASP A 143 13.31 7.11 -1.62
CA ASP A 143 14.48 6.35 -2.03
C ASP A 143 14.64 5.12 -1.11
N LYS A 144 15.02 3.98 -1.69
CA LYS A 144 15.36 2.77 -0.94
C LYS A 144 16.55 2.98 0.00
N GLN A 145 17.45 3.92 -0.32
CA GLN A 145 18.67 4.16 0.45
C GLN A 145 18.47 4.95 1.75
N LEU A 146 17.28 5.48 2.02
CA LEU A 146 17.01 6.32 3.20
C LEU A 146 16.10 5.65 4.25
N LEU A 147 15.88 4.34 4.14
CA LEU A 147 15.07 3.54 5.08
C LEU A 147 15.89 2.56 5.95
N LEU A 148 17.22 2.72 5.97
CA LEU A 148 18.13 2.07 6.93
C LEU A 148 18.85 3.13 7.75
#